data_AF-A0A3D0I6T3-F1
#
_entry.id   AF-A0A3D0I6T3-F1
#
_cell.length_a   1.000
_cell.length_b   1.000
_cell.length_c   1.000
_cell.angle_alpha   90.00
_cell.angle_beta   90.00
_cell.angle_gamma   90.00
#
_symmetry.space_group_name_H-M   'P 1'
#
loop_
_entity.id
_entity.type
_entity.pdbx_description
1 polymer ?
#
loop_
_entity_poly.entity_id
_entity_poly.type
_entity_poly.pdbx_seq_one_letter_code
_entity_poly.pdbx_strand_id
1 'polypeptide(L)'
;PSLFLALLLALSGCGGPGRWTRSIPEAPTIDATEVAGDVGWLADDAREGRGLGTRGLDSAAHYLADGFRDAGLEPGGPGGSFLSPFEMPIAIRIARADLALGEQALVRGRDFEAYLSSADGEAAGEVVFAGYGISAERLGYDDYAGLDATGKIA
;
A
#
# COMPACT_ATOMS: atom_id res chain seq x y z
N PRO A 1 -0.05 -51.82 -53.86
CA PRO A 1 -1.29 -51.09 -54.20
C PRO A 1 -1.60 -50.07 -53.08
N SER A 2 -0.92 -48.94 -52.99
CA SER A 2 -0.95 -47.77 -53.90
C SER A 2 -2.16 -46.86 -53.64
N LEU A 3 -1.87 -45.60 -53.30
CA LEU A 3 -2.70 -44.38 -53.29
C LEU A 3 -3.78 -44.30 -52.18
N PHE A 4 -3.79 -43.33 -51.26
CA PHE A 4 -3.90 -41.87 -51.44
C PHE A 4 -3.23 -41.14 -50.26
N LEU A 5 -2.00 -40.65 -50.39
CA LEU A 5 -1.61 -39.25 -50.60
C LEU A 5 -2.67 -38.13 -50.41
N ALA A 6 -2.37 -37.26 -49.43
CA ALA A 6 -2.59 -35.81 -49.36
C ALA A 6 -4.03 -35.23 -49.35
N LEU A 7 -4.42 -34.72 -48.17
CA LEU A 7 -5.05 -33.39 -48.09
C LEU A 7 -4.71 -32.73 -46.75
N LEU A 8 -3.55 -32.06 -46.73
CA LEU A 8 -3.19 -31.03 -45.77
C LEU A 8 -3.59 -29.70 -46.44
N LEU A 9 -4.67 -29.06 -45.98
CA LEU A 9 -4.98 -27.68 -46.32
C LEU A 9 -5.67 -26.99 -45.13
N ALA A 10 -4.81 -26.34 -44.34
CA ALA A 10 -5.01 -25.05 -43.69
C ALA A 10 -6.42 -24.71 -43.15
N LEU A 11 -6.68 -25.05 -41.89
CA LEU A 11 -7.34 -24.09 -41.00
C LEU A 11 -6.27 -23.30 -40.26
N SER A 12 -5.67 -22.35 -40.98
CA SER A 12 -5.08 -21.17 -40.36
C SER A 12 -6.22 -20.42 -39.67
N GLY A 13 -6.55 -20.84 -38.45
CA GLY A 13 -7.34 -20.02 -37.54
C GLY A 13 -6.58 -18.72 -37.37
N CYS A 14 -7.20 -17.61 -37.80
CA CYS A 14 -6.67 -16.27 -37.69
C CYS A 14 -6.32 -15.93 -36.24
N GLY A 15 -5.11 -16.31 -35.81
CA GLY A 15 -4.39 -15.65 -34.72
C GLY A 15 -3.91 -14.29 -35.21
N GLY A 16 -4.85 -13.41 -35.56
CA GLY A 16 -4.53 -11.99 -35.56
C GLY A 16 -4.17 -11.60 -34.12
N PRO A 17 -3.22 -10.68 -33.89
CA PRO A 17 -3.10 -10.10 -32.56
C PRO A 17 -4.49 -9.61 -32.20
N GLY A 18 -5.09 -10.20 -31.17
CA GLY A 18 -6.39 -9.78 -30.66
C GLY A 18 -6.23 -8.32 -30.30
N ARG A 19 -6.53 -7.45 -31.25
CA ARG A 19 -6.50 -6.02 -31.04
C ARG A 19 -7.61 -5.83 -30.04
N TRP A 20 -7.25 -5.51 -28.81
CA TRP A 20 -8.16 -5.08 -27.77
C TRP A 20 -8.77 -3.74 -28.21
N THR A 21 -9.56 -3.75 -29.29
CA THR A 21 -10.49 -2.69 -29.62
C THR A 21 -11.75 -2.93 -28.81
N ARG A 22 -11.61 -2.97 -27.48
CA ARG A 22 -12.73 -2.51 -26.66
C ARG A 22 -12.82 -1.03 -26.98
N SER A 23 -13.90 -0.63 -27.65
CA SER A 23 -14.36 0.76 -27.57
C SER A 23 -14.38 1.10 -26.09
N ILE A 24 -13.55 2.07 -25.67
CA ILE A 24 -13.65 2.60 -24.32
C ILE A 24 -15.05 3.20 -24.27
N PRO A 25 -15.98 2.65 -23.46
CA PRO A 25 -17.28 3.26 -23.33
C PRO A 25 -17.09 4.71 -22.89
N GLU A 26 -17.98 5.59 -23.33
CA GLU A 26 -17.97 6.96 -22.84
C GLU A 26 -17.95 6.93 -21.32
N ALA A 27 -17.00 7.68 -20.74
CA ALA A 27 -16.81 7.65 -19.30
C ALA A 27 -18.13 8.03 -18.62
N PRO A 28 -18.56 7.29 -17.59
CA PRO A 28 -19.75 7.68 -16.84
C PRO A 28 -19.56 9.11 -16.33
N THR A 29 -20.66 9.86 -16.30
CA THR A 29 -20.63 11.19 -15.67
C THR A 29 -20.42 10.99 -14.17
N ILE A 30 -19.40 11.63 -13.62
CA ILE A 30 -19.16 11.63 -12.18
C ILE A 30 -20.15 12.60 -11.53
N ASP A 31 -21.04 12.10 -10.68
CA ASP A 31 -21.93 12.93 -9.87
C ASP A 31 -21.24 13.32 -8.55
N ALA A 32 -21.05 14.62 -8.35
CA ALA A 32 -20.47 15.13 -7.11
C ALA A 32 -21.31 14.79 -5.87
N THR A 33 -22.63 14.61 -6.05
CA THR A 33 -23.57 14.23 -4.98
C THR A 33 -23.32 12.80 -4.52
N GLU A 34 -23.10 11.88 -5.47
CA GLU A 34 -22.78 10.48 -5.20
C GLU A 34 -21.45 10.37 -4.46
N VAL A 35 -20.41 11.03 -4.98
CA VAL A 35 -19.08 11.07 -4.35
C VAL A 35 -19.15 11.65 -2.93
N ALA A 36 -19.93 12.73 -2.73
CA ALA A 36 -20.13 13.30 -1.40
C ALA A 36 -20.87 12.34 -0.45
N GLY A 37 -21.82 11.56 -0.97
CA GLY A 37 -22.53 10.51 -0.24
C GLY A 37 -21.59 9.41 0.23
N ASP A 38 -20.73 8.91 -0.67
CA ASP A 38 -19.71 7.90 -0.35
C ASP A 38 -18.75 8.40 0.73
N VAL A 39 -18.22 9.61 0.55
CA VAL A 39 -17.32 10.24 1.54
C VAL A 39 -18.03 10.40 2.87
N GLY A 40 -19.28 10.86 2.87
CA GLY A 40 -20.09 11.03 4.07
C GLY A 40 -20.28 9.72 4.83
N TRP A 41 -20.69 8.66 4.14
CA TRP A 41 -20.88 7.35 4.74
C TRP A 41 -19.58 6.77 5.29
N LEU A 42 -18.51 6.86 4.49
CA LEU A 42 -17.20 6.35 4.84
C LEU A 42 -16.59 7.12 6.03
N ALA A 43 -16.79 8.42 6.13
CA ALA A 43 -16.22 9.26 7.17
C ALA A 43 -17.12 9.44 8.40
N ASP A 44 -18.31 8.82 8.41
CA ASP A 44 -19.27 8.92 9.51
C ASP A 44 -18.70 8.37 10.83
N ASP A 45 -18.95 9.06 11.94
CA ASP A 45 -18.51 8.67 13.28
C ASP A 45 -18.96 7.25 13.67
N ALA A 46 -20.08 6.77 13.11
CA ALA A 46 -20.57 5.40 13.33
C ALA A 46 -19.62 4.33 12.79
N ARG A 47 -18.65 4.67 11.94
CA ARG A 47 -17.57 3.76 11.51
C ARG A 47 -16.41 3.74 12.50
N GLU A 48 -16.27 4.72 13.39
CA GLU A 48 -15.17 4.81 14.37
C GLU A 48 -13.77 4.83 13.70
N GLY A 49 -13.70 5.14 12.40
CA GLY A 49 -12.47 5.13 11.58
C GLY A 49 -12.25 3.84 10.79
N ARG A 50 -11.06 3.70 10.18
CA ARG A 50 -10.67 2.54 9.34
C ARG A 50 -9.26 2.04 9.66
N GLY A 51 -8.86 2.15 10.92
CA GLY A 51 -7.59 1.59 11.38
C GLY A 51 -7.58 0.07 11.28
N LEU A 52 -6.39 -0.53 11.25
CA LEU A 52 -6.23 -1.98 11.27
C LEU A 52 -6.98 -2.60 12.47
N GLY A 53 -7.78 -3.63 12.22
CA GLY A 53 -8.56 -4.32 13.26
C GLY A 53 -9.79 -3.57 13.79
N THR A 54 -10.17 -2.43 13.20
CA THR A 54 -11.37 -1.68 13.60
C THR A 54 -12.64 -2.18 12.92
N ARG A 55 -13.80 -2.06 13.58
CA ARG A 55 -15.11 -2.40 13.00
C ARG A 55 -15.45 -1.57 11.77
N GLY A 56 -14.98 -0.33 11.70
CA GLY A 56 -15.21 0.53 10.53
C GLY A 56 -14.40 0.12 9.32
N LEU A 57 -13.21 -0.47 9.49
CA LEU A 57 -12.48 -1.07 8.37
C LEU A 57 -13.27 -2.21 7.75
N ASP A 58 -13.82 -3.12 8.56
CA ASP A 58 -14.68 -4.21 8.09
C ASP A 58 -15.94 -3.67 7.39
N SER A 59 -16.57 -2.65 7.98
CA SER A 59 -17.75 -1.99 7.41
C SER A 59 -17.44 -1.39 6.04
N ALA A 60 -16.31 -0.70 5.91
CA ALA A 60 -15.88 -0.10 4.65
C ALA A 60 -15.56 -1.16 3.60
N ALA A 61 -14.93 -2.27 3.99
CA ALA A 61 -14.67 -3.38 3.07
C ALA A 61 -15.98 -3.96 2.50
N HIS A 62 -17.01 -4.11 3.33
CA HIS A 62 -18.33 -4.58 2.89
C HIS A 62 -19.07 -3.54 2.04
N TYR A 63 -19.01 -2.26 2.41
CA TYR A 63 -19.56 -1.17 1.60
C TYR A 63 -19.02 -1.18 0.17
N LEU A 64 -17.69 -1.34 0.02
CA LEU A 64 -17.05 -1.43 -1.29
C LEU A 64 -17.40 -2.72 -2.03
N ALA A 65 -17.48 -3.85 -1.33
CA ALA A 65 -17.91 -5.12 -1.92
C ALA A 65 -19.34 -5.05 -2.46
N ASP A 66 -20.23 -4.36 -1.76
CA ASP A 66 -21.61 -4.14 -2.19
C ASP A 66 -21.66 -3.21 -3.40
N GLY A 67 -20.91 -2.10 -3.39
CA GLY A 67 -20.79 -1.22 -4.56
C GLY A 67 -20.24 -1.93 -5.80
N PHE A 68 -19.26 -2.83 -5.65
CA PHE A 68 -18.77 -3.65 -6.75
C PHE A 68 -19.81 -4.63 -7.29
N ARG A 69 -20.63 -5.21 -6.40
CA ARG A 69 -21.74 -6.07 -6.82
C ARG A 69 -22.79 -5.28 -7.58
N ASP A 70 -23.15 -4.10 -7.11
CA ASP A 70 -24.13 -3.23 -7.75
C ASP A 70 -23.65 -2.73 -9.12
N ALA A 71 -22.34 -2.52 -9.26
CA ALA A 71 -21.69 -2.22 -10.54
C ALA A 71 -21.57 -3.42 -11.50
N GLY A 72 -21.98 -4.62 -11.08
CA GLY A 72 -21.93 -5.84 -11.90
C GLY A 72 -20.53 -6.40 -12.12
N LEU A 73 -19.58 -6.09 -11.22
CA LEU A 73 -18.24 -6.66 -11.29
C LEU A 73 -18.24 -8.13 -10.86
N GLU A 74 -17.28 -8.89 -11.37
CA GLU A 74 -17.05 -10.27 -10.92
C GLU A 74 -16.10 -10.29 -9.71
N PRO A 75 -16.37 -11.11 -8.69
CA PRO A 75 -15.50 -11.23 -7.52
C PRO A 75 -14.18 -11.93 -7.87
N GLY A 76 -13.06 -11.41 -7.34
CA GLY A 76 -11.72 -11.96 -7.56
C GLY A 76 -11.07 -12.61 -6.33
N GLY A 77 -11.73 -12.59 -5.18
CA GLY A 77 -11.23 -13.12 -3.92
C GLY A 77 -11.56 -14.61 -3.72
N PRO A 78 -11.01 -15.23 -2.65
CA PRO A 78 -11.23 -16.64 -2.35
C PRO A 78 -12.72 -16.98 -2.23
N GLY A 79 -13.12 -18.13 -2.79
CA GLY A 79 -14.49 -18.61 -2.75
C GLY A 79 -15.51 -17.76 -3.53
N GLY A 80 -15.06 -16.93 -4.49
CA GLY A 80 -15.94 -16.04 -5.24
C GLY A 80 -16.39 -14.83 -4.41
N SER A 81 -15.55 -14.38 -3.46
CA SER A 81 -15.78 -13.19 -2.65
C SER A 81 -15.15 -11.94 -3.28
N PHE A 82 -15.68 -10.75 -2.97
CA PHE A 82 -14.96 -9.48 -3.24
C PHE A 82 -13.88 -9.18 -2.19
N LEU A 83 -13.82 -9.97 -1.12
CA LEU A 83 -12.89 -9.78 -0.01
C LEU A 83 -11.71 -10.76 -0.13
N SER A 84 -10.50 -10.24 0.15
CA SER A 84 -9.28 -11.02 0.19
C SER A 84 -8.64 -10.93 1.59
N PRO A 85 -8.67 -12.00 2.39
CA PRO A 85 -8.09 -11.98 3.72
C PRO A 85 -6.55 -12.04 3.65
N PHE A 86 -5.90 -11.31 4.56
CA PHE A 86 -4.45 -11.39 4.78
C PHE A 86 -4.14 -11.11 6.25
N GLU A 87 -3.00 -11.62 6.73
CA GLU A 87 -2.55 -11.39 8.10
C GLU A 87 -1.57 -10.21 8.16
N MET A 88 -1.74 -9.36 9.16
CA MET A 88 -0.84 -8.24 9.43
C MET A 88 -0.81 -7.94 10.94
N PRO A 89 0.33 -7.53 11.51
CA PRO A 89 0.39 -7.02 12.87
C PRO A 89 -0.52 -5.79 13.04
N ILE A 90 -1.51 -5.88 13.91
CA ILE A 90 -2.47 -4.78 14.18
C ILE A 90 -2.05 -3.90 15.37
N ALA A 91 -1.07 -4.35 16.15
CA ALA A 91 -0.52 -3.61 17.28
C ALA A 91 0.94 -3.99 17.51
N ILE A 92 1.76 -3.01 17.81
CA ILE A 92 3.15 -3.18 18.24
C ILE A 92 3.27 -2.54 19.62
N ARG A 93 3.89 -3.27 20.55
CA ARG A 93 4.10 -2.79 21.92
C ARG A 93 5.58 -2.52 22.14
N ILE A 94 5.91 -1.26 22.34
CA ILE A 94 7.25 -0.84 22.74
C ILE A 94 7.39 -1.07 24.25
N ALA A 95 8.10 -2.13 24.62
CA ALA A 95 8.30 -2.48 26.03
C ALA A 95 9.14 -1.44 26.75
N ARG A 96 10.21 -0.96 26.10
CA ARG A 96 11.15 0.02 26.63
C ARG A 96 11.75 0.80 25.47
N ALA A 97 11.88 2.12 25.64
CA ALA A 97 12.65 2.98 24.76
C ALA A 97 13.12 4.16 25.60
N ASP A 98 14.43 4.28 25.74
CA ASP A 98 15.10 5.33 26.51
C ASP A 98 16.00 6.11 25.55
N LEU A 99 16.05 7.43 25.72
CA LEU A 99 16.91 8.30 24.93
C LEU A 99 17.50 9.37 25.84
N ALA A 100 18.78 9.66 25.66
CA ALA A 100 19.46 10.73 26.37
C ALA A 100 20.34 11.53 25.40
N LEU A 101 20.40 12.84 25.62
CA LEU A 101 21.31 13.75 24.94
C LEU A 101 22.33 14.25 25.96
N GLY A 102 23.55 13.70 25.90
CA GLY A 102 24.54 13.89 26.97
C GLY A 102 24.00 13.36 28.30
N GLU A 103 23.99 14.20 29.34
CA GLU A 103 23.44 13.85 30.65
C GLU A 103 21.92 14.05 30.76
N GLN A 104 21.28 14.63 29.75
CA GLN A 104 19.85 14.90 29.77
C GLN A 104 19.05 13.69 29.29
N ALA A 105 18.40 13.00 30.22
CA ALA A 105 17.39 11.99 29.88
C ALA A 105 16.13 12.65 29.26
N LEU A 106 15.64 12.10 28.16
CA LEU A 106 14.43 12.54 27.48
C LEU A 106 13.22 11.70 27.87
N VAL A 107 12.03 12.30 27.81
CA VAL A 107 10.77 11.65 28.18
C VAL A 107 10.03 11.18 26.94
N ARG A 108 9.83 9.86 26.81
CA ARG A 108 9.05 9.27 25.71
C ARG A 108 7.61 9.77 25.71
N GLY A 109 7.04 10.00 24.53
CA GLY A 109 5.70 10.56 24.33
C GLY A 109 5.61 12.08 24.54
N ARG A 110 6.70 12.73 24.98
CA ARG A 110 6.83 14.20 25.06
C ARG A 110 7.96 14.71 24.18
N ASP A 111 9.16 14.16 24.39
CA ASP A 111 10.40 14.62 23.78
C ASP A 111 10.79 13.75 22.57
N PHE A 112 10.42 12.47 22.58
CA PHE A 112 10.65 11.53 21.47
C PHE A 112 9.61 10.41 21.47
N GLU A 113 9.49 9.72 20.34
CA GLU A 113 8.78 8.44 20.21
C GLU A 113 9.63 7.48 19.37
N ALA A 114 9.58 6.20 19.68
CA ALA A 114 10.29 5.20 18.88
C ALA A 114 9.44 4.84 17.64
N TYR A 115 10.09 4.73 16.49
CA TYR A 115 9.41 4.38 15.26
C TYR A 115 8.99 2.90 15.29
N LEU A 116 7.78 2.63 14.82
CA LEU A 116 7.13 1.31 14.96
C LEU A 116 7.88 0.16 14.28
N SER A 117 8.72 0.46 13.27
CA SER A 117 9.53 -0.54 12.56
C SER A 117 11.01 -0.48 12.91
N SER A 118 11.39 0.14 14.03
CA SER A 118 12.77 0.13 14.51
C SER A 118 13.20 -1.25 14.98
N ALA A 119 14.48 -1.58 14.78
CA ALA A 119 15.10 -2.76 15.36
C ALA A 119 15.36 -2.58 16.86
N ASP A 120 15.39 -3.69 17.59
CA ASP A 120 15.82 -3.70 18.98
C ASP A 120 17.35 -3.51 19.05
N GLY A 121 17.82 -2.71 19.99
CA GLY A 121 19.25 -2.53 20.22
C GLY A 121 19.59 -1.35 21.12
N GLU A 122 20.88 -1.19 21.37
CA GLU A 122 21.47 -0.06 22.08
C GLU A 122 22.50 0.60 21.17
N ALA A 123 22.50 1.93 21.14
CA ALA A 123 23.47 2.73 20.40
C ALA A 123 23.87 3.95 21.22
N ALA A 124 25.15 4.28 21.19
CA ALA A 124 25.70 5.49 21.79
C ALA A 124 26.77 6.04 20.86
N GLY A 125 26.74 7.34 20.60
CA GLY A 125 27.67 7.99 19.69
C GLY A 125 27.49 9.49 19.69
N GLU A 126 28.42 10.17 19.04
CA GLU A 126 28.29 11.59 18.72
C GLU A 126 27.03 11.81 17.86
N VAL A 127 26.28 12.87 18.15
CA VAL A 127 25.12 13.26 17.34
C VAL A 127 25.59 14.18 16.23
N VAL A 128 25.21 13.87 14.99
CA VAL A 128 25.48 14.70 13.81
C VAL A 128 24.20 15.12 13.12
N PHE A 129 24.21 16.30 12.52
CA PHE A 129 23.06 16.79 11.76
C PHE A 129 23.18 16.35 10.29
N ALA A 130 22.39 15.35 9.89
CA ALA A 130 22.38 14.79 8.52
C ALA A 130 21.23 15.33 7.64
N GLY A 131 20.76 16.55 7.87
CA GLY A 131 19.70 17.17 7.06
C GLY A 131 18.40 16.35 7.07
N TYR A 132 17.95 15.91 5.88
CA TYR A 132 16.78 15.03 5.74
C TYR A 132 17.17 13.54 5.65
N GLY A 133 18.45 13.21 5.76
CA GLY A 133 18.97 11.86 5.63
C GLY A 133 18.83 11.29 4.21
N ILE A 134 18.79 12.14 3.18
CA ILE A 134 18.56 11.73 1.79
C ILE A 134 19.89 11.50 1.09
N SER A 135 20.04 10.33 0.45
CA SER A 135 21.06 10.07 -0.56
C SER A 135 20.37 9.68 -1.87
N ALA A 136 20.53 10.52 -2.91
CA ALA A 136 19.82 10.42 -4.16
C ALA A 136 20.75 10.72 -5.36
N GLU A 137 21.59 9.75 -5.72
CA GLU A 137 22.60 9.86 -6.78
C GLU A 137 22.04 10.38 -8.11
N ARG A 138 20.88 9.87 -8.56
CA ARG A 138 20.22 10.29 -9.81
C ARG A 138 19.89 11.79 -9.85
N LEU A 139 19.71 12.41 -8.69
CA LEU A 139 19.40 13.83 -8.56
C LEU A 139 20.63 14.68 -8.22
N GLY A 140 21.81 14.06 -8.08
CA GLY A 140 23.02 14.75 -7.65
C GLY A 140 22.92 15.34 -6.24
N TYR A 141 22.12 14.73 -5.37
CA TYR A 141 21.85 15.22 -4.02
C TYR A 141 22.21 14.16 -2.98
N ASP A 142 22.96 14.56 -1.95
CA ASP A 142 23.31 13.71 -0.82
C ASP A 142 23.56 14.55 0.43
N ASP A 143 22.71 14.41 1.44
CA ASP A 143 22.85 15.08 2.75
C ASP A 143 24.09 14.60 3.52
N TYR A 144 24.62 13.42 3.17
CA TYR A 144 25.82 12.86 3.79
C TYR A 144 27.11 13.28 3.08
N ALA A 145 27.03 14.03 1.98
CA ALA A 145 28.21 14.48 1.25
C ALA A 145 29.10 15.38 2.13
N GLY A 146 30.31 14.91 2.44
CA GLY A 146 31.25 15.61 3.32
C GLY A 146 30.96 15.47 4.81
N LEU A 147 29.93 14.71 5.20
CA LEU A 147 29.63 14.36 6.58
C LEU A 147 30.23 13.00 6.94
N ASP A 148 31.07 12.94 7.97
CA ASP A 148 31.49 11.67 8.55
C ASP A 148 30.42 11.16 9.53
N ALA A 149 29.50 10.33 9.05
CA ALA A 149 28.45 9.70 9.86
C ALA A 149 28.88 8.35 10.49
N THR A 150 30.12 7.89 10.26
CA THR A 150 30.54 6.54 10.68
C THR A 150 30.54 6.42 12.20
N GLY A 151 29.74 5.48 12.73
CA GLY A 151 29.62 5.23 14.17
C GLY A 151 28.94 6.35 14.96
N LYS A 152 28.29 7.30 14.27
CA LYS A 152 27.58 8.44 14.86
C LYS A 152 26.07 8.22 14.78
N ILE A 153 25.31 9.01 15.52
CA ILE A 153 23.84 9.01 15.53
C ILE A 153 23.37 10.24 14.74
N ALA A 154 22.46 10.06 13.78
CA ALA A 154 21.91 11.10 12.93
C ALA A 154 20.40 11.27 13.16
#